data_AF-A0A6B3HEW1-F1
#
_entry.id   AF-A0A6B3HEW1-F1
#
_cell.length_a   1.000
_cell.length_b   1.000
_cell.length_c   1.000
_cell.angle_alpha   90.00
_cell.angle_beta   90.00
_cell.angle_gamma   90.00
#
_symmetry.space_group_name_H-M   'P 1'
#
loop_
_entity.id
_entity.type
_entity.pdbx_description
1 polymer ?
#
loop_
_entity_poly.entity_id
_entity_poly.type
_entity_poly.pdbx_seq_one_letter_code
_entity_poly.pdbx_strand_id
1 'polypeptide(L)'
;LAMDLGLAKEKLTDDPEAAARMVDEAHGEVKVALQELRDLARGIHPAVLTDRGLDAALSAIASRCTVPVTVEVDLDTRPAQAIEGIAYFTVSELLQN
;
A
#
# COMPACT_ATOMS: atom_id res chain seq x y z
N LEU A 1 8.60 2.23 10.12
CA LEU A 1 8.65 0.99 10.94
C LEU A 1 9.87 0.80 11.85
N ALA A 2 11.04 0.35 11.38
CA ALA A 2 12.19 0.08 12.30
C ALA A 2 12.77 1.36 12.94
N MET A 3 12.69 2.48 12.22
CA MET A 3 13.11 3.80 12.69
C MET A 3 12.16 4.36 13.75
N ASP A 4 10.84 4.23 13.54
CA ASP A 4 9.81 4.78 14.43
C ASP A 4 9.72 4.06 15.77
N LEU A 5 9.90 2.73 15.79
CA LEU A 5 10.03 1.98 17.05
C LEU A 5 11.31 2.36 17.83
N GLY A 6 12.39 2.70 17.12
CA GLY A 6 13.64 3.16 17.73
C GLY A 6 13.45 4.50 18.46
N LEU A 7 12.78 5.45 17.79
CA LEU A 7 12.41 6.74 18.38
C LEU A 7 11.39 6.61 19.53
N ALA A 8 10.41 5.72 19.41
CA ALA A 8 9.46 5.44 20.48
C ALA A 8 10.17 4.90 21.74
N LYS A 9 11.20 4.07 21.56
CA LYS A 9 12.02 3.54 22.66
C LYS A 9 12.84 4.62 23.36
N GLU A 10 13.36 5.62 22.63
CA GLU A 10 14.06 6.77 23.23
C GLU A 10 13.12 7.67 24.04
N LYS A 11 11.90 7.90 23.55
CA LYS A 11 10.91 8.77 24.21
C LYS A 11 10.17 8.13 25.38
N LEU A 12 10.36 6.84 25.62
CA LEU A 12 9.60 6.07 26.61
C LEU A 12 9.67 6.64 28.03
N THR A 13 10.79 7.27 28.39
CA THR A 13 11.03 7.87 29.70
C THR A 13 10.57 9.33 29.81
N ASP A 14 10.67 10.10 28.73
CA ASP A 14 10.43 11.55 28.74
C ASP A 14 9.01 11.93 28.32
N ASP A 15 8.42 11.18 27.38
CA ASP A 15 7.05 11.36 26.90
C ASP A 15 6.42 9.99 26.59
N PRO A 16 5.91 9.29 27.63
CA PRO A 16 5.33 7.97 27.50
C PRO A 16 4.09 7.94 26.59
N GLU A 17 3.31 9.03 26.56
CA GLU A 17 2.12 9.12 25.69
C GLU A 17 2.52 9.24 24.22
N ALA A 18 3.54 10.04 23.90
CA ALA A 18 4.06 10.08 22.54
C ALA A 18 4.67 8.74 22.11
N ALA A 19 5.43 8.09 22.99
CA ALA A 19 5.95 6.76 22.72
C ALA A 19 4.84 5.75 22.46
N ALA A 20 3.75 5.78 23.22
CA ALA A 20 2.58 4.91 23.01
C ALA A 20 1.92 5.16 21.65
N ARG A 21 1.70 6.42 21.27
CA ARG A 21 1.13 6.77 19.94
C ARG A 21 1.99 6.25 18.79
N MET A 22 3.31 6.40 18.88
CA MET A 22 4.24 5.92 17.84
C MET A 22 4.25 4.39 17.72
N VAL A 23 4.11 3.69 18.84
CA VAL A 23 3.96 2.23 18.84
C VAL A 23 2.63 1.81 18.21
N ASP A 24 1.54 2.51 18.52
CA ASP A 24 0.23 2.24 17.95
C ASP A 24 0.19 2.49 16.43
N GLU A 25 0.81 3.57 15.95
CA GLU A 25 0.97 3.86 14.52
C GLU A 25 1.76 2.76 13.82
N ALA A 26 2.94 2.40 14.33
CA ALA A 26 3.75 1.34 13.74
C ALA A 26 3.04 -0.03 13.76
N HIS A 27 2.25 -0.31 14.79
CA HIS A 27 1.43 -1.53 14.87
C HIS A 27 0.29 -1.50 13.84
N GLY A 28 -0.31 -0.32 13.61
CA GLY A 28 -1.29 -0.07 12.56
C GLY A 28 -0.72 -0.35 11.16
N GLU A 29 0.44 0.21 10.85
CA GLU A 29 1.15 0.00 9.58
C GLU A 29 1.44 -1.48 9.32
N VAL A 30 1.91 -2.23 10.33
CA VAL A 30 2.17 -3.67 10.22
C VAL A 30 0.90 -4.45 9.93
N LYS A 31 -0.23 -4.09 10.56
CA LYS A 31 -1.51 -4.75 10.30
C LYS A 31 -1.98 -4.54 8.87
N VAL A 32 -1.80 -3.33 8.32
CA VAL A 32 -2.13 -3.01 6.92
C VAL A 32 -1.27 -3.84 5.98
N ALA A 33 0.06 -3.79 6.12
CA ALA A 33 0.98 -4.56 5.28
C ALA A 33 0.72 -6.09 5.34
N LEU A 34 0.39 -6.63 6.52
CA LEU A 34 0.02 -8.04 6.68
C LEU A 34 -1.33 -8.38 6.05
N GLN A 35 -2.26 -7.43 6.00
CA GLN A 35 -3.54 -7.61 5.33
C GLN A 35 -3.34 -7.67 3.83
N GLU A 36 -2.58 -6.74 3.26
CA GLU A 36 -2.24 -6.73 1.84
C GLU A 36 -1.49 -8.00 1.42
N LEU A 37 -0.52 -8.46 2.22
CA LEU A 37 0.20 -9.70 1.96
C LEU A 37 -0.74 -10.92 2.00
N ARG A 38 -1.73 -10.94 2.90
CA ARG A 38 -2.73 -12.01 2.98
C ARG A 38 -3.70 -11.98 1.82
N ASP A 39 -4.09 -10.80 1.36
CA ASP A 39 -5.00 -10.64 0.23
C ASP A 39 -4.30 -11.04 -1.07
N LEU A 40 -3.02 -10.68 -1.22
CA LEU A 40 -2.12 -11.19 -2.26
C LEU A 40 -2.01 -12.72 -2.22
N ALA A 41 -1.70 -13.32 -1.05
CA ALA A 41 -1.53 -14.76 -0.90
C ALA A 41 -2.82 -15.57 -1.14
N ARG A 42 -3.99 -14.95 -0.91
CA ARG A 42 -5.31 -15.57 -1.17
C ARG A 42 -5.86 -15.28 -2.56
N GLY A 43 -5.17 -14.48 -3.36
CA GLY A 43 -5.66 -14.07 -4.68
C GLY A 43 -6.86 -13.11 -4.62
N ILE A 44 -7.09 -12.43 -3.49
CA ILE A 44 -8.08 -11.35 -3.36
C ILE A 44 -7.46 -10.07 -3.94
N HIS A 45 -7.04 -10.16 -5.21
CA HIS A 45 -6.69 -9.01 -6.02
C HIS A 45 -7.97 -8.32 -6.49
N PRO A 46 -7.92 -7.01 -6.79
CA PRO A 46 -9.02 -6.35 -7.49
C PRO A 46 -9.39 -7.21 -8.70
N ALA A 47 -10.66 -7.61 -8.83
CA ALA A 47 -11.08 -8.47 -9.93
C ALA A 47 -10.67 -7.88 -11.29
N VAL A 48 -10.72 -6.56 -11.41
CA VAL A 48 -10.24 -5.82 -12.59
C VAL A 48 -8.73 -6.02 -12.85
N LEU A 49 -7.89 -6.11 -11.81
CA LEU A 49 -6.46 -6.39 -11.96
C LEU A 49 -6.27 -7.81 -12.47
N THR A 50 -6.94 -8.79 -11.88
CA THR A 50 -6.87 -10.19 -12.33
C THR A 50 -7.37 -10.34 -13.78
N ASP A 51 -8.54 -9.80 -14.07
CA ASP A 51 -9.26 -10.03 -15.34
C ASP A 51 -8.73 -9.19 -16.49
N ARG A 52 -8.26 -7.96 -16.20
CA ARG A 52 -7.95 -6.94 -17.23
C ARG A 52 -6.56 -6.31 -17.08
N GLY A 53 -5.82 -6.70 -16.04
CA GLY A 53 -4.44 -6.27 -15.84
C GLY A 53 -4.28 -4.86 -15.29
N LEU A 54 -3.02 -4.46 -15.17
CA LEU A 54 -2.60 -3.24 -14.48
C LEU A 54 -3.22 -1.97 -15.05
N ASP A 55 -3.26 -1.80 -16.38
CA ASP A 55 -3.81 -0.60 -17.04
C ASP A 55 -5.26 -0.33 -16.65
N ALA A 56 -6.12 -1.34 -16.76
CA ALA A 56 -7.53 -1.23 -16.40
C ALA A 56 -7.72 -0.98 -14.90
N ALA A 57 -6.91 -1.61 -14.06
CA ALA A 57 -6.99 -1.46 -12.61
C ALA A 57 -6.55 -0.07 -12.14
N LEU A 58 -5.46 0.46 -12.69
CA LEU A 58 -4.96 1.81 -12.39
C LEU A 58 -5.89 2.88 -12.95
N SER A 59 -6.42 2.70 -14.16
CA SER A 59 -7.43 3.60 -14.75
C SER A 59 -8.68 3.68 -13.89
N ALA A 60 -9.11 2.55 -13.30
CA ALA A 60 -10.25 2.54 -12.38
C ALA A 60 -9.97 3.34 -11.10
N ILE A 61 -8.75 3.31 -10.55
CA ILE A 61 -8.36 4.17 -9.42
C ILE A 61 -8.36 5.63 -9.85
N ALA A 62 -7.64 5.96 -10.93
CA ALA A 62 -7.48 7.33 -11.43
C ALA A 62 -8.83 8.05 -11.67
N SER A 63 -9.84 7.32 -12.20
CA SER A 63 -11.19 7.87 -12.41
C SER A 63 -11.92 8.33 -11.14
N ARG A 64 -11.45 7.92 -9.96
CA ARG A 64 -12.01 8.31 -8.65
C ARG A 64 -11.20 9.39 -7.95
N CYS A 65 -10.05 9.79 -8.49
CA CYS A 65 -9.23 10.85 -7.94
C CYS A 65 -9.90 12.21 -8.13
N THR A 66 -9.80 13.07 -7.13
CA THR A 66 -10.32 14.45 -7.18
C THR A 66 -9.45 15.38 -8.02
N VAL A 67 -8.18 15.03 -8.21
CA VAL A 67 -7.24 15.70 -9.11
C VAL A 67 -7.15 14.94 -10.44
N PRO A 68 -6.88 15.62 -11.57
CA PRO A 68 -6.66 14.94 -12.85
C PRO A 68 -5.46 13.99 -12.78
N VAL A 69 -5.68 12.72 -13.10
CA VAL A 69 -4.65 11.68 -13.16
C VAL A 69 -4.64 11.07 -14.56
N THR A 70 -3.47 11.05 -15.19
CA THR A 70 -3.25 10.33 -16.45
C THR A 70 -2.55 9.01 -16.14
N VAL A 71 -3.08 7.92 -16.70
CA VAL A 71 -2.50 6.58 -16.56
C VAL A 71 -1.90 6.18 -17.90
N GLU A 72 -0.65 5.72 -17.85
CA GLU A 72 0.05 5.14 -18.99
C GLU A 72 0.74 3.87 -18.51
N VAL A 73 0.45 2.75 -19.15
CA VAL A 73 1.04 1.46 -18.85
C VAL A 73 1.71 0.93 -20.11
N ASP A 74 3.04 1.00 -20.14
CA ASP A 74 3.87 0.49 -21.22
C ASP A 74 4.62 -0.76 -20.73
N LEU A 75 4.10 -1.93 -21.09
CA LEU A 75 4.62 -3.24 -20.69
C LEU A 75 4.60 -4.19 -21.89
N ASP A 76 5.77 -4.68 -22.32
CA ASP A 76 5.89 -5.63 -23.44
C ASP A 76 5.07 -6.92 -23.22
N THR A 77 5.01 -7.39 -21.97
CA THR A 77 4.22 -8.54 -21.56
C THR A 77 3.68 -8.35 -20.15
N ARG A 78 2.61 -9.07 -19.81
CA ARG A 78 2.01 -9.01 -18.48
C ARG A 78 2.99 -9.62 -17.45
N PRO A 79 3.38 -8.87 -16.40
CA PRO A 79 4.30 -9.36 -15.38
C PRO A 79 3.65 -10.46 -14.54
N ALA A 80 4.47 -11.15 -13.74
CA ALA A 80 3.97 -12.13 -12.78
C ALA A 80 2.96 -11.47 -11.82
N GLN A 81 1.92 -12.21 -11.43
CA GLN A 81 0.81 -11.70 -10.61
C GLN A 81 1.29 -10.98 -9.33
N ALA A 82 2.32 -11.51 -8.68
CA ALA A 82 2.91 -10.88 -7.49
C ALA A 82 3.48 -9.48 -7.78
N ILE A 83 4.16 -9.30 -8.92
CA ILE A 83 4.75 -8.03 -9.34
C ILE A 83 3.62 -7.05 -9.73
N GLU A 84 2.63 -7.53 -10.48
CA GLU A 84 1.48 -6.73 -10.89
C GLU A 84 0.69 -6.22 -9.67
N GLY A 85 0.53 -7.08 -8.66
CA GLY A 85 -0.05 -6.74 -7.37
C GLY A 85 0.72 -5.64 -6.64
N ILE A 86 2.04 -5.81 -6.48
CA ILE A 86 2.89 -4.83 -5.81
C ILE A 86 2.83 -3.47 -6.51
N ALA A 87 2.89 -3.45 -7.85
CA ALA A 87 2.78 -2.22 -8.63
C ALA A 87 1.44 -1.52 -8.40
N TYR A 88 0.33 -2.27 -8.46
CA TYR A 88 -1.01 -1.75 -8.22
C TYR A 88 -1.14 -1.10 -6.83
N PHE A 89 -0.75 -1.82 -5.76
CA PHE A 89 -0.87 -1.31 -4.40
C PHE A 89 0.01 -0.09 -4.16
N THR A 90 1.25 -0.11 -4.67
CA THR A 90 2.17 1.03 -4.56
C THR A 90 1.56 2.29 -5.19
N VAL A 91 0.99 2.19 -6.39
CA VAL A 91 0.36 3.34 -7.05
C VAL A 91 -0.91 3.78 -6.32
N SER A 92 -1.72 2.84 -5.82
CA SER A 92 -2.92 3.18 -5.04
C SER A 92 -2.56 4.03 -3.82
N GLU A 93 -1.60 3.58 -3.02
CA GLU A 93 -1.14 4.30 -1.83
C GLU A 93 -0.56 5.68 -2.18
N LEU A 94 0.22 5.78 -3.26
CA LEU A 94 0.75 7.07 -3.72
C LEU A 94 -0.33 8.05 -4.17
N LEU A 95 -1.47 7.57 -4.67
CA LEU A 95 -2.62 8.42 -5.05
C LEU A 95 -3.50 8.79 -3.86
N GLN A 96 -3.37 8.08 -2.73
CA GLN A 96 -4.12 8.34 -1.50
C GLN A 96 -3.39 9.30 -0.53
N ASN A 97 -2.07 9.42 -0.65
CA ASN A 97 -1.24 10.37 0.11
C ASN A 97 -1.17 11.76 -0.53
#